data_AF-A0A101GWE6-F1
#
_entry.id   AF-A0A101GWE6-F1
#
_cell.length_a   1.000
_cell.length_b   1.000
_cell.length_c   1.000
_cell.angle_alpha   90.00
_cell.angle_beta   90.00
_cell.angle_gamma   90.00
#
_symmetry.space_group_name_H-M   'P 1'
#
loop_
_entity.id
_entity.type
_entity.pdbx_description
1 polymer ?
#
loop_
_entity_poly.entity_id
_entity_poly.type
_entity_poly.pdbx_seq_one_letter_code
_entity_poly.pdbx_strand_id
1 'polypeptide(L)'
;MTVKLRYEDLKTRVVNRKANFENLINFMEKETTWLTAPASTKYHLSKEGGLLEHSVNVAETMLKIKAAIAPEISDESCVIVALLHDLGKVGMPGNPQYLINEPSEKQKKYGYKPDYPYRFNSELTYLSVPVRSLYLALQHISLTEEEVQAIVYHDGQYVEDNRSCATHEEPLTLLLQYADSWSGFVIEK
;
A
#
# COMPACT_ATOMS: atom_id res chain seq x y z
N MET A 1 13.16 -15.13 -6.41
CA MET A 1 11.80 -15.11 -7.01
C MET A 1 11.48 -13.65 -7.36
N THR A 2 10.88 -13.36 -8.52
CA THR A 2 10.55 -11.98 -8.89
C THR A 2 9.39 -11.45 -8.05
N VAL A 3 9.24 -10.12 -7.92
CA VAL A 3 8.11 -9.50 -7.21
C VAL A 3 6.78 -9.99 -7.77
N LYS A 4 6.66 -10.09 -9.10
CA LYS A 4 5.45 -10.62 -9.76
C LYS A 4 5.11 -12.03 -9.29
N LEU A 5 6.08 -12.94 -9.24
CA LEU A 5 5.83 -14.33 -8.80
C LEU A 5 5.41 -14.39 -7.33
N ARG A 6 6.02 -13.56 -6.47
CA ARG A 6 5.65 -13.45 -5.05
C ARG A 6 4.22 -12.92 -4.89
N TYR A 7 3.87 -11.91 -5.67
CA TYR A 7 2.52 -11.36 -5.71
C TYR A 7 1.47 -12.38 -6.19
N GLU A 8 1.76 -13.16 -7.24
CA GLU A 8 0.88 -14.25 -7.66
C GLU A 8 0.68 -15.31 -6.55
N ASP A 9 1.74 -15.69 -5.82
CA ASP A 9 1.64 -16.62 -4.70
C ASP A 9 0.74 -16.07 -3.58
N LEU A 10 0.91 -14.80 -3.20
CA LEU A 10 0.07 -14.15 -2.19
C LEU A 10 -1.41 -14.14 -2.59
N LYS A 11 -1.73 -13.88 -3.88
CA LYS A 11 -3.11 -13.90 -4.37
C LYS A 11 -3.79 -15.26 -4.15
N THR A 12 -3.03 -16.37 -4.14
CA THR A 12 -3.60 -17.71 -3.88
C THR A 12 -4.07 -17.93 -2.44
N ARG A 13 -3.63 -17.08 -1.49
CA ARG A 13 -4.02 -17.15 -0.07
C ARG A 13 -5.45 -16.67 0.18
N VAL A 14 -6.05 -15.96 -0.78
CA VAL A 14 -7.43 -15.50 -0.70
C VAL A 14 -8.38 -16.53 -1.31
N VAL A 15 -9.10 -17.26 -0.46
CA VAL A 15 -9.91 -18.42 -0.85
C VAL A 15 -11.40 -18.13 -0.70
N ASN A 16 -11.83 -17.59 0.44
CA ASN A 16 -13.24 -17.41 0.75
C ASN A 16 -13.86 -16.26 -0.03
N ARG A 17 -13.07 -15.19 -0.24
CA ARG A 17 -13.49 -13.97 -0.97
C ARG A 17 -12.95 -13.91 -2.40
N LYS A 18 -12.56 -15.07 -2.97
CA LYS A 18 -11.80 -15.16 -4.23
C LYS A 18 -12.41 -14.35 -5.38
N ALA A 19 -13.71 -14.49 -5.67
CA ALA A 19 -14.33 -13.80 -6.80
C ALA A 19 -14.31 -12.26 -6.65
N ASN A 20 -14.65 -11.75 -5.46
CA ASN A 20 -14.59 -10.33 -5.14
C ASN A 20 -13.15 -9.79 -5.17
N PHE A 21 -12.22 -10.57 -4.63
CA PHE A 21 -10.80 -10.24 -4.63
C PHE A 21 -10.23 -10.22 -6.06
N GLU A 22 -10.55 -11.18 -6.90
CA GLU A 22 -10.15 -11.19 -8.32
C GLU A 22 -10.71 -9.98 -9.07
N ASN A 23 -11.93 -9.54 -8.78
CA ASN A 23 -12.48 -8.30 -9.34
C ASN A 23 -11.67 -7.06 -8.89
N LEU A 24 -11.33 -6.98 -7.60
CA LEU A 24 -10.49 -5.91 -7.06
C LEU A 24 -9.10 -5.90 -7.69
N ILE A 25 -8.44 -7.05 -7.79
CA ILE A 25 -7.13 -7.20 -8.41
C ILE A 25 -7.18 -6.77 -9.88
N ASN A 26 -8.21 -7.18 -10.63
CA ASN A 26 -8.38 -6.76 -12.02
C ASN A 26 -8.50 -5.24 -12.13
N PHE A 27 -9.29 -4.60 -11.25
CA PHE A 27 -9.41 -3.15 -11.18
C PHE A 27 -8.04 -2.49 -10.90
N MET A 28 -7.35 -2.94 -9.85
CA MET A 28 -6.03 -2.42 -9.46
C MET A 28 -5.04 -2.51 -10.63
N GLU A 29 -4.92 -3.68 -11.26
CA GLU A 29 -3.93 -3.95 -12.31
C GLU A 29 -4.23 -3.27 -13.65
N LYS A 30 -5.50 -3.09 -14.01
CA LYS A 30 -5.90 -2.64 -15.36
C LYS A 30 -6.35 -1.18 -15.42
N GLU A 31 -6.90 -0.66 -14.32
CA GLU A 31 -7.52 0.66 -14.31
C GLU A 31 -6.71 1.69 -13.51
N THR A 32 -5.73 1.25 -12.73
CA THR A 32 -4.90 2.13 -11.88
C THR A 32 -3.42 2.02 -12.21
N THR A 33 -2.60 2.76 -11.47
CA THR A 33 -1.13 2.69 -11.57
C THR A 33 -0.50 1.64 -10.65
N TRP A 34 -1.28 0.72 -10.05
CA TRP A 34 -0.81 -0.29 -9.10
C TRP A 34 0.52 -0.98 -9.46
N LEU A 35 0.68 -1.36 -10.73
CA LEU A 35 1.86 -2.10 -11.20
C LEU A 35 3.08 -1.22 -11.47
N THR A 36 2.92 0.10 -11.57
CA THR A 36 3.97 1.04 -12.00
C THR A 36 4.23 2.17 -11.01
N ALA A 37 3.31 2.44 -10.09
CA ALA A 37 3.46 3.50 -9.09
C ALA A 37 4.68 3.28 -8.19
N PRO A 38 5.39 4.36 -7.81
CA PRO A 38 6.41 4.28 -6.76
C PRO A 38 5.76 4.14 -5.38
N ALA A 39 6.51 3.63 -4.39
CA ALA A 39 6.03 3.62 -3.01
C ALA A 39 6.09 5.02 -2.37
N SER A 40 6.98 5.88 -2.87
CA SER A 40 7.20 7.24 -2.35
C SER A 40 7.81 8.17 -3.40
N THR A 41 7.76 9.48 -3.16
CA THR A 41 8.40 10.46 -4.05
C THR A 41 9.93 10.52 -3.92
N LYS A 42 10.47 10.16 -2.75
CA LYS A 42 11.89 10.34 -2.42
C LYS A 42 12.47 9.40 -1.35
N TYR A 43 11.66 8.51 -0.79
CA TYR A 43 12.07 7.58 0.28
C TYR A 43 12.29 6.17 -0.32
N HIS A 44 12.04 5.13 0.48
CA HIS A 44 12.12 3.75 0.03
C HIS A 44 11.28 3.50 -1.23
N LEU A 45 11.81 2.64 -2.09
CA LEU A 45 11.19 2.21 -3.35
C LEU A 45 10.59 3.37 -4.18
N SER A 46 11.31 4.50 -4.25
CA SER A 46 11.00 5.62 -5.15
C SER A 46 11.42 5.31 -6.60
N LYS A 47 10.84 4.25 -7.16
CA LYS A 47 11.11 3.72 -8.49
C LYS A 47 9.81 3.11 -9.06
N GLU A 48 9.76 2.92 -10.37
CA GLU A 48 8.61 2.28 -11.02
C GLU A 48 8.34 0.88 -10.42
N GLY A 49 7.08 0.61 -10.12
CA GLY A 49 6.63 -0.64 -9.48
C GLY A 49 7.01 -0.78 -8.00
N GLY A 50 7.55 0.29 -7.39
CA GLY A 50 7.93 0.30 -5.99
C GLY A 50 6.77 0.07 -5.03
N LEU A 51 5.57 0.53 -5.36
CA LEU A 51 4.37 0.31 -4.54
C LEU A 51 4.03 -1.18 -4.44
N LEU A 52 4.00 -1.89 -5.56
CA LEU A 52 3.76 -3.34 -5.59
C LEU A 52 4.84 -4.09 -4.79
N GLU A 53 6.11 -3.75 -4.99
CA GLU A 53 7.22 -4.37 -4.26
C GLU A 53 7.08 -4.17 -2.75
N HIS A 54 6.69 -2.97 -2.33
CA HIS A 54 6.44 -2.64 -0.94
C HIS A 54 5.31 -3.50 -0.35
N SER A 55 4.12 -3.47 -0.95
CA SER A 55 2.97 -4.22 -0.43
C SER A 55 3.19 -5.74 -0.39
N VAL A 56 3.97 -6.29 -1.33
CA VAL A 56 4.41 -7.70 -1.29
C VAL A 56 5.35 -7.97 -0.12
N ASN A 57 6.34 -7.08 0.13
CA ASN A 57 7.23 -7.21 1.26
C ASN A 57 6.47 -7.15 2.59
N VAL A 58 5.52 -6.23 2.71
CA VAL A 58 4.64 -6.11 3.89
C VAL A 58 3.85 -7.39 4.10
N ALA A 59 3.20 -7.93 3.06
CA ALA A 59 2.40 -9.15 3.18
C ALA A 59 3.23 -10.36 3.63
N GLU A 60 4.40 -10.58 3.03
CA GLU A 60 5.27 -11.68 3.43
C GLU A 60 5.85 -11.50 4.84
N THR A 61 6.17 -10.27 5.23
CA THR A 61 6.65 -9.95 6.59
C THR A 61 5.53 -10.17 7.61
N MET A 62 4.33 -9.70 7.32
CA MET A 62 3.15 -9.86 8.16
C MET A 62 2.83 -11.34 8.37
N LEU A 63 2.84 -12.17 7.33
CA LEU A 63 2.63 -13.61 7.43
C LEU A 63 3.68 -14.31 8.32
N LYS A 64 4.95 -13.88 8.25
CA LYS A 64 6.02 -14.42 9.12
C LYS A 64 5.82 -14.04 10.58
N ILE A 65 5.50 -12.77 10.86
CA ILE A 65 5.24 -12.30 12.24
C ILE A 65 4.01 -13.02 12.79
N LYS A 66 2.91 -13.01 12.03
CA LYS A 66 1.66 -13.69 12.35
C LYS A 66 1.88 -15.15 12.70
N ALA A 67 2.67 -15.88 11.92
CA ALA A 67 2.94 -17.30 12.18
C ALA A 67 3.64 -17.54 13.53
N ALA A 68 4.40 -16.56 14.03
CA ALA A 68 5.10 -16.66 15.30
C ALA A 68 4.23 -16.27 16.50
N ILE A 69 3.36 -15.27 16.37
CA ILE A 69 2.70 -14.64 17.54
C ILE A 69 1.17 -14.64 17.52
N ALA A 70 0.53 -14.86 16.37
CA ALA A 70 -0.92 -14.84 16.23
C ALA A 70 -1.41 -15.82 15.14
N PRO A 71 -1.05 -17.12 15.23
CA PRO A 71 -1.32 -18.11 14.18
C PRO A 71 -2.82 -18.29 13.85
N GLU A 72 -3.71 -17.91 14.77
CA GLU A 72 -5.17 -17.95 14.63
C GLU A 72 -5.74 -16.91 13.66
N ILE A 73 -5.04 -15.80 13.40
CA ILE A 73 -5.47 -14.80 12.41
C ILE A 73 -5.44 -15.43 11.01
N SER A 74 -6.35 -15.05 10.13
CA SER A 74 -6.38 -15.67 8.80
C SER A 74 -5.24 -15.14 7.90
N ASP A 75 -4.59 -16.04 7.16
CA ASP A 75 -3.63 -15.65 6.11
C ASP A 75 -4.31 -14.76 5.06
N GLU A 76 -5.58 -15.04 4.77
CA GLU A 76 -6.41 -14.28 3.83
C GLU A 76 -6.56 -12.82 4.26
N SER A 77 -6.92 -12.55 5.52
CA SER A 77 -7.03 -11.19 6.04
C SER A 77 -5.69 -10.47 6.04
N CYS A 78 -4.59 -11.16 6.42
CA CYS A 78 -3.25 -10.58 6.36
C CYS A 78 -2.89 -10.14 4.93
N VAL A 79 -3.14 -11.00 3.93
CA VAL A 79 -2.86 -10.68 2.53
C VAL A 79 -3.73 -9.53 2.03
N ILE A 80 -5.02 -9.52 2.35
CA ILE A 80 -5.92 -8.44 1.94
C ILE A 80 -5.45 -7.11 2.53
N VAL A 81 -5.24 -7.00 3.84
CA VAL A 81 -4.87 -5.71 4.43
C VAL A 81 -3.47 -5.27 4.00
N ALA A 82 -2.52 -6.20 3.86
CA ALA A 82 -1.17 -5.85 3.41
C ALA A 82 -1.12 -5.38 1.95
N LEU A 83 -1.93 -5.93 1.05
CA LEU A 83 -2.01 -5.46 -0.33
C LEU A 83 -2.80 -4.15 -0.46
N LEU A 84 -3.72 -3.86 0.48
CA LEU A 84 -4.62 -2.72 0.38
C LEU A 84 -4.24 -1.51 1.24
N HIS A 85 -3.41 -1.65 2.27
CA HIS A 85 -3.09 -0.56 3.21
C HIS A 85 -2.72 0.74 2.49
N ASP A 86 -1.89 0.59 1.45
CA ASP A 86 -1.32 1.67 0.66
C ASP A 86 -1.98 1.83 -0.73
N LEU A 87 -3.05 1.09 -1.05
CA LEU A 87 -3.69 1.16 -2.37
C LEU A 87 -4.03 2.60 -2.78
N GLY A 88 -4.41 3.47 -1.85
CA GLY A 88 -4.69 4.88 -2.09
C GLY A 88 -3.55 5.66 -2.77
N LYS A 89 -2.30 5.16 -2.70
CA LYS A 89 -1.13 5.70 -3.41
C LYS A 89 -1.24 5.60 -4.94
N VAL A 90 -2.15 4.80 -5.49
CA VAL A 90 -2.37 4.75 -6.95
C VAL A 90 -3.09 5.99 -7.49
N GLY A 91 -3.73 6.78 -6.63
CA GLY A 91 -4.64 7.86 -7.02
C GLY A 91 -6.00 7.33 -7.48
N MET A 92 -6.51 7.83 -8.61
CA MET A 92 -7.77 7.38 -9.23
C MET A 92 -7.50 6.87 -10.65
N PRO A 93 -8.38 6.05 -11.23
CA PRO A 93 -8.30 5.69 -12.65
C PRO A 93 -8.18 6.92 -13.55
N GLY A 94 -7.12 6.95 -14.37
CA GLY A 94 -6.79 8.08 -15.25
C GLY A 94 -6.29 9.35 -14.54
N ASN A 95 -6.23 9.39 -13.20
CA ASN A 95 -5.75 10.53 -12.42
C ASN A 95 -4.84 10.06 -11.26
N PRO A 96 -3.58 9.70 -11.56
CA PRO A 96 -2.68 9.07 -10.58
C PRO A 96 -2.19 10.06 -9.50
N GLN A 97 -1.83 9.54 -8.33
CA GLN A 97 -1.28 10.37 -7.25
C GLN A 97 0.16 10.80 -7.50
N TYR A 98 0.96 9.96 -8.18
CA TYR A 98 2.35 10.25 -8.52
C TYR A 98 2.49 10.60 -10.00
N LEU A 99 3.30 11.62 -10.26
CA LEU A 99 3.71 12.01 -11.61
C LEU A 99 5.24 12.03 -11.66
N ILE A 100 5.80 11.79 -12.85
CA ILE A 100 7.23 12.01 -13.07
C ILE A 100 7.54 13.47 -12.78
N ASN A 101 8.61 13.70 -12.03
CA ASN A 101 9.03 15.03 -11.69
C ASN A 101 9.82 15.67 -12.85
N GLU A 102 9.61 16.96 -13.04
CA GLU A 102 10.28 17.73 -14.09
C GLU A 102 11.26 18.71 -13.44
N PRO A 103 12.44 18.95 -14.04
CA PRO A 103 13.35 19.95 -13.50
C PRO A 103 12.72 21.35 -13.54
N SER A 104 12.96 22.14 -12.49
CA SER A 104 12.59 23.56 -12.43
C SER A 104 13.22 24.37 -13.56
N GLU A 105 12.71 25.58 -13.83
CA GLU A 105 13.30 26.48 -14.83
C GLU A 105 14.79 26.75 -14.59
N LYS A 106 15.17 26.89 -13.31
CA LYS A 106 16.57 27.04 -12.91
C LYS A 106 17.37 25.78 -13.22
N GLN A 107 16.87 24.60 -12.83
CA GLN A 107 17.56 23.33 -13.14
C GLN A 107 17.71 23.14 -14.65
N LYS A 108 16.67 23.42 -15.44
CA LYS A 108 16.71 23.40 -16.91
C LYS A 108 17.77 24.34 -17.48
N LYS A 109 17.85 25.58 -16.98
CA LYS A 109 18.85 26.58 -17.41
C LYS A 109 20.30 26.11 -17.21
N TYR A 110 20.55 25.32 -16.16
CA TYR A 110 21.89 24.82 -15.83
C TYR A 110 22.10 23.33 -16.17
N GLY A 111 21.15 22.69 -16.87
CA GLY A 111 21.25 21.28 -17.28
C GLY A 111 21.14 20.25 -16.14
N TYR A 112 20.57 20.63 -15.00
CA TYR A 112 20.36 19.73 -13.86
C TYR A 112 19.05 18.93 -13.97
N LYS A 113 19.07 17.71 -13.43
CA LYS A 113 17.89 16.84 -13.25
C LYS A 113 17.06 17.31 -12.04
N PRO A 114 15.78 16.88 -11.92
CA PRO A 114 15.01 17.09 -10.70
C PRO A 114 15.66 16.36 -9.51
N ASP A 115 15.49 16.91 -8.30
CA ASP A 115 16.10 16.36 -7.08
C ASP A 115 15.52 14.98 -6.71
N TYR A 116 14.28 14.73 -7.10
CA TYR A 116 13.56 13.48 -6.86
C TYR A 116 12.84 13.04 -8.15
N PRO A 117 12.69 11.72 -8.40
CA PRO A 117 12.13 11.21 -9.65
C PRO A 117 10.61 11.43 -9.79
N TYR A 118 9.89 11.54 -8.67
CA TYR A 118 8.43 11.71 -8.66
C TYR A 118 7.99 12.90 -7.83
N ARG A 119 6.79 13.40 -8.14
CA ARG A 119 6.08 14.43 -7.38
C ARG A 119 4.62 14.03 -7.20
N PHE A 120 3.94 14.65 -6.24
CA PHE A 120 2.50 14.49 -6.09
C PHE A 120 1.73 15.24 -7.19
N ASN A 121 0.58 14.69 -7.56
CA ASN A 121 -0.39 15.32 -8.42
C ASN A 121 -1.28 16.29 -7.62
N SER A 122 -1.18 17.59 -7.91
CA SER A 122 -1.96 18.65 -7.25
C SER A 122 -3.42 18.69 -7.69
N GLU A 123 -3.77 18.07 -8.82
CA GLU A 123 -5.12 18.08 -9.38
C GLU A 123 -6.00 16.96 -8.80
N LEU A 124 -5.41 16.05 -8.02
CA LEU A 124 -6.14 14.96 -7.38
C LEU A 124 -6.86 15.46 -6.13
N THR A 125 -8.17 15.19 -6.03
CA THR A 125 -8.93 15.47 -4.80
C THR A 125 -8.26 14.80 -3.60
N TYR A 126 -8.00 15.62 -2.58
CA TYR A 126 -7.34 15.13 -1.39
C TYR A 126 -8.24 14.15 -0.63
N LEU A 127 -7.68 12.96 -0.42
CA LEU A 127 -8.07 11.94 0.54
C LEU A 127 -6.75 11.42 1.12
N SER A 128 -6.71 11.11 2.41
CA SER A 128 -5.57 10.38 2.96
C SER A 128 -5.45 9.02 2.25
N VAL A 129 -4.24 8.47 2.19
CA VAL A 129 -3.98 7.17 1.56
C VAL A 129 -4.93 6.09 2.08
N PRO A 130 -5.06 5.85 3.40
CA PRO A 130 -5.98 4.82 3.91
C PRO A 130 -7.45 5.05 3.50
N VAL A 131 -7.93 6.30 3.55
CA VAL A 131 -9.32 6.61 3.16
C VAL A 131 -9.53 6.32 1.67
N ARG A 132 -8.56 6.67 0.81
CA ARG A 132 -8.64 6.34 -0.61
C ARG A 132 -8.52 4.83 -0.85
N SER A 133 -7.68 4.12 -0.11
CA SER A 133 -7.56 2.66 -0.16
C SER A 133 -8.92 2.00 0.06
N LEU A 134 -9.63 2.39 1.13
CA LEU A 134 -10.98 1.88 1.43
C LEU A 134 -12.01 2.29 0.39
N TYR A 135 -11.99 3.56 -0.05
CA TYR A 135 -12.92 4.06 -1.07
C TYR A 135 -12.85 3.23 -2.36
N LEU A 136 -11.63 2.87 -2.79
CA LEU A 136 -11.41 2.03 -3.97
C LEU A 136 -11.79 0.57 -3.69
N ALA A 137 -11.32 0.00 -2.58
CA ALA A 137 -11.48 -1.43 -2.30
C ALA A 137 -12.94 -1.85 -2.06
N LEU A 138 -13.71 -1.04 -1.30
CA LEU A 138 -15.07 -1.40 -0.87
C LEU A 138 -16.08 -1.47 -2.02
N GLN A 139 -15.74 -0.97 -3.22
CA GLN A 139 -16.56 -1.18 -4.44
C GLN A 139 -16.49 -2.62 -4.96
N HIS A 140 -15.48 -3.39 -4.55
CA HIS A 140 -15.17 -4.71 -5.11
C HIS A 140 -15.17 -5.84 -4.08
N ILE A 141 -14.78 -5.55 -2.83
CA ILE A 141 -14.69 -6.54 -1.75
C ILE A 141 -15.27 -6.01 -0.44
N SER A 142 -15.96 -6.86 0.31
CA SER A 142 -16.35 -6.56 1.70
C SER A 142 -15.17 -6.81 2.64
N LEU A 143 -14.95 -5.86 3.55
CA LEU A 143 -13.92 -5.93 4.59
C LEU A 143 -14.60 -6.05 5.97
N THR A 144 -13.95 -6.76 6.89
CA THR A 144 -14.37 -6.77 8.30
C THR A 144 -14.00 -5.45 8.99
N GLU A 145 -14.59 -5.18 10.16
CA GLU A 145 -14.25 -3.99 10.95
C GLU A 145 -12.76 -3.98 11.35
N GLU A 146 -12.18 -5.14 11.68
CA GLU A 146 -10.75 -5.29 11.97
C GLU A 146 -9.87 -5.00 10.75
N GLU A 147 -10.27 -5.46 9.55
CA GLU A 147 -9.54 -5.18 8.31
C GLU A 147 -9.60 -3.70 7.93
N VAL A 148 -10.75 -3.06 8.16
CA VAL A 148 -10.93 -1.61 8.01
C VAL A 148 -10.02 -0.88 8.99
N GLN A 149 -10.03 -1.25 10.28
CA GLN A 149 -9.17 -0.62 11.29
C GLN A 149 -7.69 -0.78 10.91
N ALA A 150 -7.26 -1.97 10.50
CA ALA A 150 -5.89 -2.23 10.09
C ALA A 150 -5.47 -1.32 8.94
N ILE A 151 -6.27 -1.20 7.88
CA ILE A 151 -5.98 -0.34 6.73
C ILE A 151 -5.93 1.13 7.16
N VAL A 152 -6.90 1.61 7.95
CA VAL A 152 -6.95 3.03 8.36
C VAL A 152 -5.74 3.42 9.18
N TYR A 153 -5.35 2.57 10.12
CA TYR A 153 -4.38 2.93 11.15
C TYR A 153 -3.01 2.26 10.95
N HIS A 154 -2.71 1.70 9.78
CA HIS A 154 -1.44 0.97 9.52
C HIS A 154 -0.17 1.81 9.72
N ASP A 155 -0.25 3.13 9.54
CA ASP A 155 0.86 4.06 9.81
C ASP A 155 1.10 4.28 11.32
N GLY A 156 0.37 3.60 12.22
CA GLY A 156 0.58 3.75 13.66
C GLY A 156 0.13 5.11 14.21
N GLN A 157 0.27 5.26 15.54
CA GLN A 157 -0.31 6.37 16.30
C GLN A 157 0.58 7.62 16.28
N TYR A 158 1.73 7.58 15.61
CA TYR A 158 2.54 8.77 15.35
C TYR A 158 1.92 9.68 14.28
N VAL A 159 1.01 9.14 13.46
CA VAL A 159 0.16 9.94 12.58
C VAL A 159 -0.97 10.55 13.40
N GLU A 160 -1.15 11.88 13.27
CA GLU A 160 -2.13 12.62 14.07
C GLU A 160 -3.56 12.12 13.88
N ASP A 161 -3.94 11.82 12.63
CA ASP A 161 -5.26 11.27 12.27
C ASP A 161 -5.52 9.89 12.91
N ASN A 162 -4.46 9.19 13.32
CA ASN A 162 -4.54 7.85 13.92
C ASN A 162 -4.63 7.88 15.45
N ARG A 163 -4.51 9.06 16.08
CA ARG A 163 -4.43 9.18 17.55
C ARG A 163 -5.63 8.56 18.27
N SER A 164 -6.83 8.59 17.67
CA SER A 164 -8.04 8.04 18.28
C SER A 164 -8.03 6.51 18.39
N CYS A 165 -7.18 5.80 17.63
CA CYS A 165 -7.05 4.35 17.71
C CYS A 165 -6.08 3.90 18.80
N ALA A 166 -5.35 4.83 19.43
CA ALA A 166 -4.36 4.49 20.45
C ALA A 166 -4.98 3.64 21.56
N THR A 167 -4.35 2.49 21.87
CA THR A 167 -4.81 1.50 22.86
C THR A 167 -6.09 0.74 22.51
N HIS A 168 -6.59 0.93 21.28
CA HIS A 168 -7.76 0.25 20.71
C HIS A 168 -7.40 -0.55 19.46
N GLU A 169 -6.11 -0.78 19.22
CA GLU A 169 -5.61 -1.55 18.08
C GLU A 169 -5.97 -3.03 18.23
N GLU A 170 -6.63 -3.55 17.21
CA GLU A 170 -6.82 -4.97 17.04
C GLU A 170 -5.49 -5.66 16.69
N PRO A 171 -5.32 -6.94 17.03
CA PRO A 171 -4.11 -7.69 16.69
C PRO A 171 -3.71 -7.60 15.22
N LEU A 172 -4.69 -7.58 14.30
CA LEU A 172 -4.46 -7.42 12.86
C LEU A 172 -3.82 -6.07 12.52
N THR A 173 -4.27 -5.00 13.17
CA THR A 173 -3.74 -3.64 13.02
C THR A 173 -2.29 -3.57 13.46
N LEU A 174 -1.97 -4.14 14.63
CA LEU A 174 -0.59 -4.19 15.15
C LEU A 174 0.34 -4.99 14.24
N LEU A 175 -0.12 -6.15 13.75
CA LEU A 175 0.65 -6.96 12.81
C LEU A 175 0.99 -6.20 11.52
N LEU A 176 0.02 -5.49 10.97
CA LEU A 176 0.21 -4.70 9.76
C LEU A 176 1.17 -3.53 10.01
N GLN A 177 0.98 -2.78 11.11
CA GLN A 177 1.89 -1.69 11.52
C GLN A 177 3.34 -2.16 11.63
N TYR A 178 3.57 -3.31 12.29
CA TYR A 178 4.92 -3.86 12.45
C TYR A 178 5.51 -4.32 11.13
N ALA A 179 4.72 -5.00 10.30
CA ALA A 179 5.17 -5.50 9.01
C ALA A 179 5.50 -4.38 8.04
N ASP A 180 4.67 -3.33 8.01
CA ASP A 180 4.85 -2.15 7.18
C ASP A 180 6.12 -1.38 7.58
N SER A 181 6.21 -1.01 8.85
CA SER A 181 7.39 -0.34 9.41
C SER A 181 8.67 -1.15 9.17
N TRP A 182 8.66 -2.46 9.41
CA TRP A 182 9.83 -3.30 9.19
C TRP A 182 10.23 -3.36 7.70
N SER A 183 9.26 -3.45 6.80
CA SER A 183 9.52 -3.49 5.36
C SER A 183 10.13 -2.17 4.89
N GLY A 184 9.47 -1.04 5.18
CA GLY A 184 9.93 0.28 4.75
C GLY A 184 11.26 0.72 5.38
N PHE A 185 11.48 0.45 6.66
CA PHE A 185 12.67 0.93 7.37
C PHE A 185 13.84 -0.06 7.42
N VAL A 186 13.62 -1.36 7.20
CA VAL A 186 14.68 -2.38 7.34
C VAL A 186 14.96 -3.10 6.03
N ILE A 187 13.91 -3.54 5.31
CA ILE A 187 14.07 -4.36 4.09
C ILE A 187 14.39 -3.49 2.87
N GLU A 188 13.78 -2.32 2.75
CA GLU A 188 13.68 -1.55 1.49
C GLU A 188 14.66 -0.37 1.38
N LYS A 189 15.79 -0.44 2.10
CA LYS A 189 16.82 0.61 2.12
C LYS A 189 17.55 0.78 0.80
#